data_AF-A0A916DN26-F1
#
_entry.id   AF-A0A916DN26-F1
#
_cell.length_a   1.000
_cell.length_b   1.000
_cell.length_c   1.000
_cell.angle_alpha   90.00
_cell.angle_beta   90.00
_cell.angle_gamma   90.00
#
_symmetry.space_group_name_H-M   'P 1'
#
loop_
_entity.id
_entity.type
_entity.pdbx_description
1 polymer ?
#
loop_
_entity_poly.entity_id
_entity_poly.type
_entity_poly.pdbx_seq_one_letter_code
_entity_poly.pdbx_strand_id
1 'polypeptide(L)'
;QVGTLFQPFVQADGSITRRFGGSGLGLAISRHLLHLMGGDIQVESRFGAGSRFSFDLTFALQDKPRPAPPAADVDLAALAQAIAGASILVVEDNIVNQQVARAFLLRAKLAVTVAGNGREALERLENGRFDAVLLDLQMPVMDGFEAARRIRAQERFADLPIIAVTASAMESDRRQCLEAGMQDHLAKPVDAEQLIRLLVRWVPPRTAAPGAATDARRDELADTLEELVGMLRSHEFVSAGFLRQLRARLEPTGEKETTAQLEHAISRYDYAKAEELLGTLMSTLGLTRFRDTP
;
A
#
# COMPACT_ATOMS: atom_id res chain seq x y z
N GLN A 1 -26.59 1.39 33.58
CA GLN A 1 -25.96 0.85 32.36
C GLN A 1 -24.44 0.86 32.42
N VAL A 2 -23.77 1.90 32.96
CA VAL A 2 -22.30 1.94 33.03
C VAL A 2 -21.69 0.82 33.90
N GLY A 3 -22.26 0.53 35.06
CA GLY A 3 -21.70 -0.48 35.99
C GLY A 3 -21.75 -1.94 35.50
N THR A 4 -22.57 -2.27 34.51
CA THR A 4 -22.70 -3.63 33.95
C THR A 4 -21.94 -3.80 32.63
N LEU A 5 -21.35 -2.72 32.10
CA LEU A 5 -20.78 -2.66 30.76
C LEU A 5 -19.58 -3.58 30.54
N PHE A 6 -18.85 -3.90 31.61
CA PHE A 6 -17.66 -4.76 31.56
C PHE A 6 -17.93 -6.20 32.00
N GLN A 7 -19.19 -6.55 32.26
CA GLN A 7 -19.56 -7.94 32.54
C GLN A 7 -19.65 -8.72 31.22
N PRO A 8 -19.15 -9.96 31.18
CA PRO A 8 -19.29 -10.82 30.01
C PRO A 8 -20.76 -10.96 29.60
N PHE A 9 -21.02 -11.01 28.29
CA PHE A 9 -22.34 -11.25 27.71
C PHE A 9 -23.40 -10.16 27.98
N VAL A 10 -22.99 -8.98 28.48
CA VAL A 10 -23.90 -7.84 28.62
C VAL A 10 -24.00 -7.10 27.30
N GLN A 11 -25.23 -6.99 26.79
CA GLN A 11 -25.57 -6.25 25.58
C GLN A 11 -26.57 -5.13 25.92
N ALA A 12 -26.54 -4.05 25.13
CA ALA A 12 -27.46 -2.91 25.33
C ALA A 12 -28.93 -3.25 25.00
N ASP A 13 -29.16 -4.36 24.29
CA ASP A 13 -30.47 -4.86 23.88
C ASP A 13 -30.41 -6.40 23.91
N GLY A 14 -31.37 -7.07 24.56
CA GLY A 14 -31.37 -8.54 24.74
C GLY A 14 -31.78 -9.33 23.50
N SER A 15 -31.86 -8.66 22.35
CA SER A 15 -32.35 -9.23 21.10
C SER A 15 -31.24 -9.89 20.30
N ILE A 16 -31.34 -11.21 20.18
CA ILE A 16 -30.41 -12.07 19.42
C ILE A 16 -30.63 -12.00 17.90
N THR A 17 -31.57 -11.18 17.40
CA THR A 17 -32.05 -11.20 16.00
C THR A 17 -31.36 -10.21 15.06
N ARG A 18 -30.32 -9.47 15.49
CA ARG A 18 -29.55 -8.61 14.57
C ARG A 18 -28.43 -9.38 13.87
N ARG A 19 -28.34 -9.19 12.54
CA ARG A 19 -27.34 -9.77 11.63
C ARG A 19 -25.86 -9.49 12.01
N PHE A 20 -25.59 -8.58 12.95
CA PHE A 20 -24.26 -8.20 13.47
C PHE A 20 -24.24 -8.03 15.01
N GLY A 21 -24.99 -8.86 15.75
CA GLY A 21 -24.94 -8.84 17.21
C GLY A 21 -23.63 -9.41 17.74
N GLY A 22 -22.70 -8.56 18.19
CA GLY A 22 -21.45 -9.00 18.83
C GLY A 22 -21.70 -9.67 20.18
N SER A 23 -20.86 -10.63 20.58
CA SER A 23 -21.04 -11.52 21.76
C SER A 23 -21.13 -10.84 23.14
N GLY A 24 -21.04 -9.51 23.22
CA GLY A 24 -20.96 -8.77 24.50
C GLY A 24 -19.65 -9.02 25.26
N LEU A 25 -18.67 -9.68 24.64
CA LEU A 25 -17.39 -10.02 25.28
C LEU A 25 -16.31 -8.95 25.11
N GLY A 26 -16.43 -8.05 24.12
CA GLY A 26 -15.35 -7.14 23.76
C GLY A 26 -14.80 -6.32 24.94
N LEU A 27 -15.67 -5.64 25.68
CA LEU A 27 -15.25 -4.83 26.84
C LEU A 27 -14.82 -5.67 28.04
N ALA A 28 -15.36 -6.89 28.19
CA ALA A 28 -14.92 -7.83 29.23
C ALA A 28 -13.49 -8.33 28.95
N ILE A 29 -13.16 -8.63 27.69
CA ILE A 29 -11.81 -9.01 27.25
C ILE A 29 -10.86 -7.83 27.41
N SER A 30 -11.24 -6.63 26.95
CA SER A 30 -10.41 -5.43 27.10
C SER A 30 -10.08 -5.14 28.56
N ARG A 31 -11.07 -5.25 29.46
CA ARG A 31 -10.84 -5.08 30.91
C ARG A 31 -9.93 -6.19 31.46
N HIS A 32 -10.12 -7.43 31.04
CA HIS A 32 -9.28 -8.55 31.49
C HIS A 32 -7.81 -8.38 31.08
N LEU A 33 -7.55 -7.99 29.82
CA LEU A 33 -6.20 -7.73 29.33
C LEU A 33 -5.54 -6.59 30.10
N LEU A 34 -6.26 -5.50 30.36
CA LEU A 34 -5.73 -4.38 31.14
C LEU A 34 -5.38 -4.78 32.57
N HIS A 35 -6.21 -5.61 33.22
CA HIS A 35 -5.89 -6.17 34.54
C HIS A 35 -4.63 -7.04 34.51
N LEU A 36 -4.45 -7.88 33.49
CA LEU A 36 -3.22 -8.67 33.32
C LEU A 36 -1.98 -7.79 33.13
N MET A 37 -2.15 -6.60 32.55
CA MET A 37 -1.12 -5.58 32.38
C MET A 37 -0.98 -4.64 33.61
N GLY A 38 -1.71 -4.91 34.70
CA GLY A 38 -1.64 -4.12 35.93
C GLY A 38 -2.38 -2.78 35.89
N GLY A 39 -3.26 -2.55 34.92
CA GLY A 39 -4.13 -1.38 34.82
C GLY A 39 -5.62 -1.72 34.88
N ASP A 40 -6.46 -0.71 34.73
CA ASP A 40 -7.93 -0.86 34.64
C ASP A 40 -8.52 0.14 33.65
N ILE A 41 -9.75 -0.12 33.20
CA ILE A 41 -10.49 0.70 32.23
C ILE A 41 -11.63 1.48 32.90
N GLN A 42 -11.70 2.76 32.59
CA GLN A 42 -12.73 3.69 33.04
C GLN A 42 -13.60 4.09 31.86
N VAL A 43 -14.82 4.53 32.16
CA VAL A 43 -15.73 5.05 31.14
C VAL A 43 -16.49 6.26 31.67
N GLU A 44 -16.46 7.33 30.88
CA GLU A 44 -17.26 8.53 31.08
C GLU A 44 -18.24 8.62 29.91
N SER A 45 -19.54 8.63 30.19
CA SER A 45 -20.56 8.70 29.15
C SER A 45 -21.66 9.68 29.52
N ARG A 46 -22.09 10.47 28.55
CA ARG A 46 -23.23 11.38 28.66
C ARG A 46 -24.17 11.11 27.48
N PHE A 47 -25.44 10.86 27.78
CA PHE A 47 -26.46 10.60 26.76
C PHE A 47 -26.51 11.73 25.73
N GLY A 48 -26.47 11.39 24.44
CA GLY A 48 -26.45 12.37 23.34
C GLY A 48 -25.12 13.10 23.11
N ALA A 49 -24.12 12.96 24.00
CA ALA A 49 -22.81 13.60 23.89
C ALA A 49 -21.65 12.61 23.66
N GLY A 50 -21.92 11.29 23.74
CA GLY A 50 -20.95 10.22 23.46
C GLY A 50 -20.35 9.59 24.72
N SER A 51 -19.37 8.72 24.50
CA SER A 51 -18.66 7.97 25.55
C SER A 51 -17.15 8.04 25.34
N ARG A 52 -16.41 8.25 26.43
CA ARG A 52 -14.94 8.18 26.49
C ARG A 52 -14.55 7.00 27.37
N PHE A 53 -13.67 6.15 26.86
CA PHE A 53 -13.03 5.08 27.61
C PHE A 53 -11.56 5.44 27.81
N SER A 54 -11.05 5.33 29.04
CA SER A 54 -9.67 5.66 29.39
C SER A 54 -9.05 4.56 30.24
N PHE A 55 -7.75 4.37 30.14
CA PHE A 55 -6.98 3.48 30.99
C PHE A 55 -5.56 4.00 31.12
N ASP A 56 -4.91 3.66 32.22
CA ASP A 56 -3.50 3.95 32.48
C ASP A 56 -2.73 2.63 32.62
N LEU A 57 -1.54 2.58 32.02
CA LEU A 57 -0.64 1.43 32.11
C LEU A 57 0.78 1.90 32.40
N THR A 58 1.46 1.15 33.27
CA THR A 58 2.87 1.40 33.58
C THR A 58 3.74 0.44 32.79
N PHE A 59 4.65 0.98 31.99
CA PHE A 59 5.63 0.19 31.25
C PHE A 59 7.04 0.56 31.72
N ALA A 60 7.93 -0.44 31.77
CA ALA A 60 9.35 -0.16 31.90
C ALA A 60 9.84 0.58 30.64
N LEU A 61 10.60 1.66 30.85
CA LEU A 61 11.34 2.28 29.76
C LEU A 61 12.42 1.31 29.31
N GLN A 62 12.64 1.20 28.00
CA GLN A 62 13.74 0.40 27.48
C GLN A 62 15.07 1.03 27.90
N ASP A 63 15.99 0.24 28.47
CA ASP A 63 17.35 0.67 28.87
C ASP A 63 18.21 1.12 27.67
N LYS A 64 17.89 0.61 26.49
CA LYS A 64 18.48 1.07 25.23
C LYS A 64 17.60 2.17 24.68
N PRO A 65 18.15 3.36 24.36
CA PRO A 65 17.38 4.34 23.61
C PRO A 65 16.84 3.64 22.37
N ARG A 66 15.53 3.81 22.08
CA ARG A 66 14.99 3.50 20.75
C ARG A 66 16.01 4.05 19.77
N PRO A 67 16.63 3.24 18.89
CA PRO A 67 17.58 3.77 17.93
C PRO A 67 16.87 4.97 17.32
N ALA A 68 17.48 6.15 17.47
CA ALA A 68 16.90 7.37 16.95
C ALA A 68 16.49 7.04 15.50
N PRO A 69 15.25 7.36 15.06
CA PRO A 69 14.93 7.23 13.65
C PRO A 69 16.13 7.85 12.92
N PRO A 70 16.81 7.09 12.05
CA PRO A 70 18.14 7.44 11.58
C PRO A 70 18.10 8.90 11.15
N ALA A 71 18.91 9.73 11.82
CA ALA A 71 18.91 11.16 11.60
C ALA A 71 19.35 11.42 10.16
N ALA A 72 18.39 11.60 9.25
CA ALA A 72 18.50 12.30 7.98
C ALA A 72 17.13 12.28 7.31
N ASP A 73 16.77 13.43 6.73
CA ASP A 73 15.74 13.64 5.72
C ASP A 73 15.90 12.69 4.53
N VAL A 74 15.68 11.40 4.71
CA VAL A 74 15.53 10.48 3.61
C VAL A 74 14.07 10.52 3.23
N ASP A 75 13.77 11.25 2.16
CA ASP A 75 12.43 11.28 1.59
C ASP A 75 12.02 9.84 1.25
N LEU A 76 11.19 9.25 2.12
CA LEU A 76 10.68 7.90 1.97
C LEU A 76 9.89 7.77 0.66
N ALA A 77 9.33 8.88 0.16
CA ALA A 77 8.71 8.92 -1.16
C ALA A 77 9.75 8.78 -2.28
N ALA A 78 10.89 9.47 -2.19
CA ALA A 78 11.99 9.30 -3.15
C ALA A 78 12.58 7.88 -3.12
N LEU A 79 12.75 7.29 -1.93
CA LEU A 79 13.17 5.89 -1.78
C LEU A 79 12.16 4.92 -2.41
N ALA A 80 10.88 5.07 -2.09
CA ALA A 80 9.81 4.25 -2.66
C ALA A 80 9.75 4.39 -4.19
N GLN A 81 10.03 5.59 -4.71
CA GLN A 81 10.02 5.85 -6.15
C GLN A 81 11.11 5.08 -6.90
N ALA A 82 12.25 4.78 -6.27
CA ALA A 82 13.34 3.99 -6.87
C ALA A 82 12.98 2.52 -7.13
N ILE A 83 11.99 2.00 -6.40
CA ILE A 83 11.51 0.62 -6.51
C ILE A 83 10.07 0.53 -7.03
N ALA A 84 9.43 1.65 -7.33
CA ALA A 84 8.06 1.69 -7.80
C ALA A 84 7.84 0.77 -9.02
N GLY A 85 6.72 0.05 -9.02
CA GLY A 85 6.40 -0.95 -10.03
C GLY A 85 7.07 -2.32 -9.83
N ALA A 86 7.94 -2.50 -8.82
CA ALA A 86 8.43 -3.82 -8.47
C ALA A 86 7.30 -4.73 -7.95
N SER A 87 7.39 -6.01 -8.31
CA SER A 87 6.47 -7.08 -7.98
C SER A 87 6.99 -7.83 -6.77
N ILE A 88 6.27 -7.73 -5.65
CA ILE A 88 6.62 -8.33 -4.37
C ILE A 88 5.64 -9.47 -4.08
N LEU A 89 6.18 -10.64 -3.75
CA LEU A 89 5.41 -11.75 -3.21
C LEU A 89 5.43 -11.67 -1.68
N VAL A 90 4.26 -11.56 -1.06
CA VAL A 90 4.11 -11.60 0.40
C VAL A 90 3.57 -12.97 0.80
N VAL A 91 4.30 -13.68 1.64
CA VAL A 91 3.95 -15.02 2.11
C VAL A 91 3.74 -14.96 3.62
N GLU A 92 2.49 -15.03 4.05
CA GLU A 92 2.06 -14.83 5.43
C GLU A 92 0.71 -15.52 5.61
N ASP A 93 0.48 -16.25 6.70
CA ASP A 93 -0.75 -17.02 6.91
C ASP A 93 -1.88 -16.22 7.58
N ASN A 94 -1.53 -15.15 8.29
CA ASN A 94 -2.50 -14.28 8.95
C ASN A 94 -3.01 -13.17 8.02
N ILE A 95 -4.31 -13.20 7.70
CA ILE A 95 -4.98 -12.23 6.83
C ILE A 95 -4.76 -10.77 7.26
N VAL A 96 -4.70 -10.49 8.57
CA VAL A 96 -4.48 -9.13 9.08
C VAL A 96 -3.07 -8.66 8.75
N ASN A 97 -2.06 -9.53 8.94
CA ASN A 97 -0.67 -9.22 8.61
C ASN A 97 -0.49 -9.06 7.09
N GLN A 98 -1.14 -9.89 6.28
CA GLN A 98 -1.18 -9.75 4.82
C GLN A 98 -1.72 -8.37 4.42
N GLN A 99 -2.83 -7.93 5.01
CA GLN A 99 -3.45 -6.63 4.71
C GLN A 99 -2.54 -5.46 5.10
N VAL A 100 -1.89 -5.53 6.27
CA VAL A 100 -0.95 -4.50 6.74
C VAL A 100 0.24 -4.38 5.80
N ALA A 101 0.92 -5.49 5.49
CA ALA A 101 2.06 -5.51 4.57
C ALA A 101 1.65 -5.00 3.18
N ARG A 102 0.53 -5.49 2.65
CA ARG A 102 -0.01 -5.05 1.36
C ARG A 102 -0.32 -3.55 1.35
N ALA A 103 -0.90 -3.00 2.41
CA ALA A 103 -1.19 -1.56 2.48
C ALA A 103 0.08 -0.71 2.41
N PHE A 104 1.16 -1.11 3.10
CA PHE A 104 2.44 -0.40 3.02
C PHE A 104 3.06 -0.48 1.63
N LEU A 105 3.09 -1.67 1.02
CA LEU A 105 3.68 -1.89 -0.29
C LEU A 105 2.91 -1.16 -1.41
N LEU A 106 1.58 -1.18 -1.38
CA LEU A 106 0.75 -0.47 -2.36
C LEU A 106 0.93 1.05 -2.28
N ARG A 107 1.09 1.61 -1.06
CA ARG A 107 1.39 3.04 -0.88
C ARG A 107 2.74 3.44 -1.49
N ALA A 108 3.68 2.49 -1.58
CA ALA A 108 4.95 2.65 -2.28
C ALA A 108 4.85 2.35 -3.79
N LYS A 109 3.65 2.21 -4.35
CA LYS A 109 3.38 1.90 -5.76
C LYS A 109 4.01 0.57 -6.23
N LEU A 110 4.12 -0.41 -5.33
CA LEU A 110 4.58 -1.76 -5.64
C LEU A 110 3.41 -2.65 -6.06
N ALA A 111 3.66 -3.58 -6.98
CA ALA A 111 2.72 -4.65 -7.26
C ALA A 111 2.86 -5.73 -6.17
N VAL A 112 1.74 -6.21 -5.64
CA VAL A 112 1.73 -7.13 -4.49
C VAL A 112 0.89 -8.36 -4.82
N THR A 113 1.51 -9.53 -4.77
CA THR A 113 0.81 -10.81 -4.75
C THR A 113 0.95 -11.41 -3.36
N VAL A 114 -0.09 -12.09 -2.87
CA VAL A 114 -0.10 -12.71 -1.55
C VAL A 114 -0.22 -14.22 -1.69
N ALA A 115 0.46 -14.95 -0.81
CA ALA A 115 0.33 -16.37 -0.60
C ALA A 115 0.15 -16.66 0.90
N GLY A 116 -0.72 -17.62 1.24
CA GLY A 116 -1.04 -17.96 2.64
C GLY A 116 -0.10 -18.95 3.31
N ASN A 117 0.83 -19.55 2.57
CA ASN A 117 1.83 -20.50 3.08
C ASN A 117 2.94 -20.73 2.04
N GLY A 118 3.98 -21.48 2.41
CA GLY A 118 5.11 -21.79 1.53
C GLY A 118 4.75 -22.59 0.27
N ARG A 119 3.71 -23.43 0.29
CA ARG A 119 3.26 -24.18 -0.90
C ARG A 119 2.68 -23.26 -1.94
N GLU A 120 1.74 -22.40 -1.55
CA GLU A 120 1.15 -21.42 -2.45
C GLU A 120 2.23 -20.46 -2.98
N ALA A 121 3.22 -20.08 -2.16
CA ALA A 121 4.33 -19.25 -2.62
C ALA A 121 5.09 -19.87 -3.80
N LEU A 122 5.39 -21.18 -3.75
CA LEU A 122 6.04 -21.89 -4.84
C LEU A 122 5.17 -21.90 -6.11
N GLU A 123 3.87 -22.12 -5.98
CA GLU A 123 2.92 -22.09 -7.11
C GLU A 123 2.83 -20.70 -7.75
N ARG A 124 2.85 -19.63 -6.95
CA ARG A 124 2.88 -18.25 -7.45
C ARG A 124 4.20 -17.96 -8.18
N LEU A 125 5.32 -18.39 -7.62
CA LEU A 125 6.65 -18.24 -8.22
C LEU A 125 6.77 -18.99 -9.56
N GLU A 126 6.11 -20.13 -9.71
CA GLU A 126 6.08 -20.87 -10.98
C GLU A 126 5.36 -20.11 -12.10
N ASN A 127 4.29 -19.37 -11.76
CA ASN A 127 3.41 -18.71 -12.71
C ASN A 127 3.65 -17.20 -12.86
N GLY A 128 4.63 -16.65 -12.13
CA GLY A 128 4.83 -15.22 -12.01
C GLY A 128 6.30 -14.82 -11.95
N ARG A 129 6.54 -13.51 -12.06
CA ARG A 129 7.85 -12.90 -11.84
C ARG A 129 7.76 -11.93 -10.69
N PHE A 130 8.76 -12.00 -9.82
CA PHE A 130 8.85 -11.22 -8.59
C PHE A 130 10.28 -10.70 -8.45
N ASP A 131 10.41 -9.52 -7.88
CA ASP A 131 11.71 -8.90 -7.61
C ASP A 131 12.15 -9.11 -6.17
N ALA A 132 11.24 -9.49 -5.28
CA ALA A 132 11.55 -9.96 -3.93
C ALA A 132 10.39 -10.77 -3.35
N VAL A 133 10.72 -11.59 -2.34
CA VAL A 133 9.78 -12.34 -1.52
C VAL A 133 9.90 -11.88 -0.08
N LEU A 134 8.80 -11.47 0.54
CA LEU A 134 8.68 -11.33 1.99
C LEU A 134 8.09 -12.63 2.52
N LEU A 135 8.85 -13.35 3.35
CA LEU A 135 8.54 -14.72 3.73
C LEU A 135 8.44 -14.85 5.24
N ASP A 136 7.23 -15.06 5.75
CA ASP A 136 7.03 -15.43 7.15
C ASP A 136 7.68 -16.79 7.45
N LEU A 137 8.31 -16.89 8.62
CA LEU A 137 9.01 -18.11 9.03
C LEU A 137 8.05 -19.17 9.56
N GLN A 138 6.99 -18.77 10.25
CA GLN A 138 6.08 -19.70 10.92
C GLN A 138 4.71 -19.70 10.24
N MET A 139 4.45 -20.73 9.42
CA MET A 139 3.18 -20.88 8.71
C MET A 139 2.78 -22.37 8.67
N PRO A 140 1.47 -22.68 8.59
CA PRO A 140 1.00 -24.06 8.39
C PRO A 140 1.37 -24.58 7.00
N VAL A 141 1.26 -25.91 6.82
CA VAL A 141 1.49 -26.65 5.56
C VAL A 141 2.96 -26.67 5.10
N MET A 142 3.60 -25.52 4.97
CA MET A 142 5.01 -25.37 4.65
C MET A 142 5.53 -24.08 5.28
N ASP A 143 6.52 -24.22 6.15
CA ASP A 143 7.14 -23.10 6.85
C ASP A 143 8.09 -22.31 5.94
N GLY A 144 8.52 -21.13 6.41
CA GLY A 144 9.39 -20.25 5.63
C GLY A 144 10.78 -20.83 5.36
N PHE A 145 11.33 -21.64 6.26
CA PHE A 145 12.65 -22.24 6.07
C PHE A 145 12.63 -23.32 4.99
N GLU A 146 11.62 -24.17 4.98
CA GLU A 146 11.40 -25.16 3.94
C GLU A 146 11.09 -24.49 2.60
N ALA A 147 10.23 -23.47 2.59
CA ALA A 147 9.92 -22.69 1.39
C ALA A 147 11.19 -22.07 0.78
N ALA A 148 12.01 -21.38 1.57
CA ALA A 148 13.27 -20.78 1.10
C ALA A 148 14.23 -21.82 0.51
N ARG A 149 14.41 -22.97 1.19
CA ARG A 149 15.25 -24.07 0.67
C ARG A 149 14.74 -24.61 -0.67
N ARG A 150 13.42 -24.79 -0.81
CA ARG A 150 12.81 -25.25 -2.07
C ARG A 150 12.91 -24.21 -3.18
N ILE A 151 12.82 -22.91 -2.86
CA ILE A 151 13.05 -21.83 -3.82
C ILE A 151 14.51 -21.85 -4.29
N ARG A 152 15.46 -21.96 -3.36
CA ARG A 152 16.90 -21.98 -3.65
C ARG A 152 17.40 -23.22 -4.37
N ALA A 153 16.69 -24.34 -4.24
CA ALA A 153 16.94 -25.53 -5.03
C ALA A 153 16.67 -25.32 -6.54
N GLN A 154 15.97 -24.25 -6.92
CA GLN A 154 15.69 -23.90 -8.32
C GLN A 154 16.67 -22.81 -8.78
N GLU A 155 17.55 -23.16 -9.72
CA GLU A 155 18.60 -22.26 -10.23
C GLU A 155 18.06 -20.92 -10.76
N ARG A 156 16.87 -20.94 -11.39
CA ARG A 156 16.19 -19.73 -11.89
C ARG A 156 15.86 -18.69 -10.80
N PHE A 157 15.86 -19.08 -9.52
CA PHE A 157 15.60 -18.20 -8.39
C PHE A 157 16.83 -18.00 -7.52
N ALA A 158 18.04 -18.36 -7.97
CA ALA A 158 19.27 -18.20 -7.19
C ALA A 158 19.45 -16.76 -6.67
N ASP A 159 19.19 -15.77 -7.52
CA ASP A 159 19.37 -14.35 -7.22
C ASP A 159 18.10 -13.67 -6.68
N LEU A 160 16.96 -14.36 -6.62
CA LEU A 160 15.71 -13.79 -6.14
C LEU A 160 15.83 -13.44 -4.64
N PRO A 161 15.75 -12.16 -4.23
CA PRO A 161 15.83 -11.81 -2.82
C PRO A 161 14.68 -12.41 -2.02
N ILE A 162 15.01 -13.17 -0.97
CA ILE A 162 14.07 -13.69 0.01
C ILE A 162 14.40 -13.04 1.35
N ILE A 163 13.44 -12.30 1.88
CA ILE A 163 13.55 -11.53 3.11
C ILE A 163 12.64 -12.22 4.14
N ALA A 164 13.24 -12.72 5.21
CA ALA A 164 12.50 -13.33 6.30
C ALA A 164 11.65 -12.29 7.03
N VAL A 165 10.42 -12.64 7.40
CA VAL A 165 9.62 -11.87 8.34
C VAL A 165 9.48 -12.71 9.61
N THR A 166 10.02 -12.23 10.73
CA THR A 166 10.21 -13.04 11.95
C THR A 166 9.68 -12.35 13.19
N ALA A 167 9.15 -13.11 14.16
CA ALA A 167 8.74 -12.59 15.46
C ALA A 167 9.93 -12.16 16.35
N SER A 168 11.13 -12.66 16.08
CA SER A 168 12.35 -12.40 16.85
C SER A 168 13.51 -12.06 15.91
N ALA A 169 14.23 -10.97 16.21
CA ALA A 169 15.44 -10.55 15.49
C ALA A 169 16.72 -11.03 16.19
N MET A 170 16.65 -12.13 16.92
CA MET A 170 17.81 -12.69 17.62
C MET A 170 18.86 -13.21 16.64
N GLU A 171 20.11 -13.20 17.05
CA GLU A 171 21.26 -13.59 16.22
C GLU A 171 21.22 -15.07 15.79
N SER A 172 20.58 -15.94 16.57
CA SER A 172 20.29 -17.34 16.23
C SER A 172 19.40 -17.46 14.99
N ASP A 173 18.36 -16.62 14.93
CA ASP A 173 17.34 -16.67 13.88
C ASP A 173 17.95 -16.17 12.56
N ARG A 174 18.80 -15.14 12.64
CA ARG A 174 19.56 -14.63 11.50
C ARG A 174 20.44 -15.71 10.85
N ARG A 175 21.09 -16.56 11.64
CA ARG A 175 21.94 -17.65 11.12
C ARG A 175 21.11 -18.70 10.38
N GLN A 176 19.99 -19.11 10.97
CA GLN A 176 19.09 -20.08 10.35
C GLN A 176 18.50 -19.55 9.03
N CYS A 177 18.15 -18.25 8.98
CA CYS A 177 17.68 -17.60 7.76
C CYS A 177 18.75 -17.64 6.65
N LEU A 178 20.00 -17.31 6.98
CA LEU A 178 21.12 -17.37 6.04
C LEU A 178 21.39 -18.80 5.54
N GLU A 179 21.37 -19.79 6.43
CA GLU A 179 21.54 -21.20 6.08
C GLU A 179 20.41 -21.74 5.18
N ALA A 180 19.19 -21.21 5.34
CA ALA A 180 18.06 -21.50 4.46
C ALA A 180 18.12 -20.75 3.11
N GLY A 181 19.11 -19.86 2.93
CA GLY A 181 19.34 -19.09 1.71
C GLY A 181 18.57 -17.77 1.62
N MET A 182 18.12 -17.22 2.74
CA MET A 182 17.49 -15.91 2.83
C MET A 182 18.56 -14.81 2.97
N GLN A 183 18.31 -13.64 2.38
CA GLN A 183 19.29 -12.55 2.27
C GLN A 183 19.26 -11.60 3.47
N ASP A 184 18.08 -11.40 4.04
CA ASP A 184 17.88 -10.48 5.15
C ASP A 184 16.63 -10.85 5.95
N HIS A 185 16.34 -10.08 7.00
CA HIS A 185 15.20 -10.31 7.87
C HIS A 185 14.55 -9.00 8.33
N LEU A 186 13.26 -9.07 8.63
CA LEU A 186 12.44 -8.00 9.15
C LEU A 186 11.69 -8.50 10.38
N ALA A 187 11.78 -7.75 11.49
CA ALA A 187 11.08 -8.08 12.71
C ALA A 187 9.58 -7.75 12.62
N LYS A 188 8.73 -8.58 13.21
CA LYS A 188 7.32 -8.30 13.47
C LYS A 188 7.18 -7.46 14.75
N PRO A 189 6.24 -6.52 14.83
CA PRO A 189 5.31 -6.11 13.77
C PRO A 189 6.04 -5.34 12.65
N VAL A 190 5.61 -5.59 11.40
CA VAL A 190 6.21 -4.96 10.22
C VAL A 190 6.04 -3.44 10.29
N ASP A 191 7.15 -2.72 10.24
CA ASP A 191 7.18 -1.26 10.14
C ASP A 191 7.37 -0.81 8.69
N ALA A 192 6.61 0.20 8.26
CA ALA A 192 6.61 0.64 6.86
C ALA A 192 7.97 1.23 6.42
N GLU A 193 8.63 2.00 7.28
CA GLU A 193 9.91 2.61 6.94
C GLU A 193 11.01 1.55 6.81
N GLN A 194 11.09 0.63 7.77
CA GLN A 194 12.04 -0.48 7.74
C GLN A 194 11.83 -1.37 6.52
N LEU A 195 10.57 -1.69 6.21
CA LEU A 195 10.21 -2.48 5.04
C LEU A 195 10.70 -1.83 3.74
N ILE A 196 10.41 -0.55 3.53
CA ILE A 196 10.81 0.15 2.30
C ILE A 196 12.33 0.27 2.20
N ARG A 197 13.03 0.62 3.28
CA ARG A 197 14.50 0.69 3.28
C ARG A 197 15.14 -0.64 2.93
N LEU A 198 14.58 -1.74 3.45
CA LEU A 198 15.07 -3.08 3.18
C LEU A 198 14.80 -3.47 1.73
N LEU A 199 13.61 -3.17 1.20
CA LEU A 199 13.30 -3.41 -0.21
C LEU A 199 14.19 -2.59 -1.15
N VAL A 200 14.47 -1.31 -0.88
CA VAL A 200 15.39 -0.50 -1.71
C VAL A 200 16.80 -1.09 -1.77
N ARG A 201 17.24 -1.78 -0.72
CA ARG A 201 18.56 -2.44 -0.70
C ARG A 201 18.63 -3.66 -1.62
N TRP A 202 17.55 -4.44 -1.69
CA TRP A 202 17.56 -5.77 -2.30
C TRP A 202 16.83 -5.83 -3.65
N VAL A 203 15.81 -5.00 -3.85
CA VAL A 203 15.14 -4.85 -5.13
C VAL A 203 16.04 -4.01 -6.02
N PRO A 204 16.46 -4.52 -7.19
CA PRO A 204 17.28 -3.75 -8.11
C PRO A 204 16.55 -2.43 -8.41
N PRO A 205 17.25 -1.28 -8.33
CA PRO A 205 16.63 0.00 -8.63
C PRO A 205 16.05 -0.10 -10.03
N ARG A 206 14.73 0.02 -10.11
CA ARG A 206 14.09 0.22 -11.40
C ARG A 206 14.38 1.66 -11.73
N THR A 207 15.57 1.91 -12.30
CA THR A 207 15.77 3.09 -13.12
C THR A 207 14.60 3.10 -14.07
N ALA A 208 13.67 4.03 -13.87
CA ALA A 208 12.66 4.32 -14.86
C ALA A 208 13.43 4.49 -16.16
N ALA A 209 13.27 3.53 -17.08
CA ALA A 209 13.93 3.62 -18.36
C ALA A 209 13.56 5.00 -18.94
N PRO A 210 14.52 5.82 -19.41
CA PRO A 210 14.24 7.17 -19.89
C PRO A 210 13.15 7.27 -20.98
N GLY A 211 12.76 6.15 -21.60
CA GLY A 211 11.62 6.04 -22.52
C GLY A 211 10.28 5.64 -21.88
N ALA A 212 10.25 4.78 -20.86
CA ALA A 212 9.00 4.19 -20.35
C ALA A 212 8.14 5.18 -19.54
N ALA A 213 8.77 6.13 -18.84
CA ALA A 213 8.04 7.22 -18.20
C ALA A 213 7.49 8.23 -19.22
N THR A 214 8.12 8.33 -20.39
CA THR A 214 7.66 9.18 -21.49
C THR A 214 6.45 8.54 -22.17
N ASP A 215 6.48 7.23 -22.43
CA ASP A 215 5.35 6.50 -23.01
C ASP A 215 4.16 6.42 -22.05
N ALA A 216 4.36 6.09 -20.77
CA ALA A 216 3.27 6.04 -19.79
C ALA A 216 2.64 7.43 -19.53
N ARG A 217 3.46 8.50 -19.46
CA ARG A 217 2.93 9.87 -19.36
C ARG A 217 2.21 10.30 -20.63
N ARG A 218 2.69 9.86 -21.79
CA ARG A 218 2.08 10.12 -23.09
C ARG A 218 0.72 9.42 -23.21
N ASP A 219 0.61 8.17 -22.76
CA ASP A 219 -0.64 7.41 -22.70
C ASP A 219 -1.63 8.05 -21.71
N GLU A 220 -1.19 8.39 -20.49
CA GLU A 220 -2.06 9.08 -19.51
C GLU A 220 -2.54 10.45 -20.03
N LEU A 221 -1.68 11.18 -20.74
CA LEU A 221 -2.06 12.46 -21.34
C LEU A 221 -3.05 12.24 -22.49
N ALA A 222 -2.84 11.23 -23.34
CA ALA A 222 -3.76 10.87 -24.42
C ALA A 222 -5.15 10.56 -23.87
N ASP A 223 -5.24 9.69 -22.87
CA ASP A 223 -6.52 9.29 -22.27
C ASP A 223 -7.25 10.49 -21.61
N THR A 224 -6.49 11.42 -20.98
CA THR A 224 -7.07 12.65 -20.41
C THR A 224 -7.63 13.59 -21.49
N LEU A 225 -6.95 13.71 -22.63
CA LEU A 225 -7.39 14.54 -23.74
C LEU A 225 -8.61 13.92 -24.43
N GLU A 226 -8.66 12.60 -24.58
CA GLU A 226 -9.82 11.87 -25.10
C GLU A 226 -11.05 12.04 -24.19
N GLU A 227 -10.86 11.97 -22.87
CA GLU A 227 -11.93 12.24 -21.89
C GLU A 227 -12.48 13.67 -22.05
N LEU A 228 -11.59 14.66 -22.21
CA LEU A 228 -11.99 16.04 -22.46
C LEU A 228 -12.76 16.20 -23.79
N VAL A 229 -12.34 15.51 -24.86
CA VAL A 229 -13.10 15.51 -26.14
C VAL A 229 -14.52 15.01 -25.91
N GLY A 230 -14.68 13.92 -25.15
CA GLY A 230 -15.98 13.36 -24.77
C GLY A 230 -16.85 14.38 -24.03
N MET A 231 -16.29 15.01 -23.00
CA MET A 231 -16.99 16.03 -22.20
C MET A 231 -17.42 17.23 -23.04
N LEU A 232 -16.55 17.75 -23.93
CA LEU A 232 -16.86 18.90 -24.79
C LEU A 232 -18.00 18.59 -25.78
N ARG A 233 -17.98 17.40 -26.40
CA ARG A 233 -19.02 16.99 -27.37
C ARG A 233 -20.37 16.77 -26.70
N SER A 234 -20.36 16.19 -25.51
CA SER A 234 -21.55 15.99 -24.68
C SER A 234 -21.99 17.26 -23.94
N HIS A 235 -21.27 18.38 -24.09
CA HIS A 235 -21.50 19.64 -23.37
C HIS A 235 -21.53 19.46 -21.84
N GLU A 236 -20.73 18.51 -21.33
CA GLU A 236 -20.62 18.19 -19.91
C GLU A 236 -19.77 19.23 -19.17
N PHE A 237 -20.04 19.37 -17.87
CA PHE A 237 -19.30 20.28 -17.01
C PHE A 237 -17.87 19.78 -16.77
N VAL A 238 -16.88 20.59 -17.14
CA VAL A 238 -15.46 20.33 -16.86
C VAL A 238 -15.10 20.91 -15.50
N SER A 239 -14.73 20.06 -14.54
CA SER A 239 -14.43 20.50 -13.18
C SER A 239 -13.09 21.26 -13.07
N ALA A 240 -12.98 22.15 -12.08
CA ALA A 240 -11.71 22.83 -11.78
C ALA A 240 -10.59 21.86 -11.35
N GLY A 241 -10.95 20.70 -10.79
CA GLY A 241 -10.01 19.62 -10.48
C GLY A 241 -9.45 18.98 -11.74
N PHE A 242 -10.30 18.72 -12.72
CA PHE A 242 -9.92 18.19 -14.03
C PHE A 242 -8.98 19.15 -14.78
N LEU A 243 -9.32 20.45 -14.84
CA LEU A 243 -8.44 21.45 -15.48
C LEU A 243 -7.07 21.54 -14.80
N ARG A 244 -7.02 21.44 -13.47
CA ARG A 244 -5.74 21.41 -12.73
C ARG A 244 -4.91 20.18 -13.08
N GLN A 245 -5.55 19.01 -13.22
CA GLN A 245 -4.90 17.77 -13.62
C GLN A 245 -4.39 17.84 -15.07
N LEU A 246 -5.21 18.33 -15.99
CA LEU A 246 -4.85 18.56 -17.39
C LEU A 246 -3.65 19.51 -17.50
N ARG A 247 -3.67 20.64 -16.79
CA ARG A 247 -2.56 21.60 -16.76
C ARG A 247 -1.26 20.97 -16.24
N ALA A 248 -1.33 20.20 -15.15
CA ALA A 248 -0.17 19.52 -14.59
C ALA A 248 0.45 18.52 -15.57
N ARG A 249 -0.36 17.87 -16.41
CA ARG A 249 0.10 16.91 -17.44
C ARG A 249 0.63 17.60 -18.71
N LEU A 250 0.15 18.80 -19.03
CA LEU A 250 0.61 19.60 -20.19
C LEU A 250 1.81 20.50 -19.88
N GLU A 251 2.08 20.82 -18.61
CA GLU A 251 3.23 21.67 -18.22
C GLU A 251 4.58 21.20 -18.79
N PRO A 252 4.89 19.87 -18.84
CA PRO A 252 6.14 19.36 -19.39
C PRO A 252 6.23 19.41 -20.92
N THR A 253 5.12 19.63 -21.65
CA THR A 253 5.10 19.58 -23.12
C THR A 253 5.51 20.91 -23.76
N GLY A 254 5.56 21.99 -22.99
CA GLY A 254 5.86 23.34 -23.48
C GLY A 254 4.65 24.08 -24.08
N GLU A 255 3.47 23.45 -24.18
CA GLU A 255 2.24 24.00 -24.77
C GLU A 255 1.48 24.96 -23.83
N LYS A 256 2.19 25.89 -23.19
CA LYS A 256 1.62 26.77 -22.16
C LYS A 256 0.55 27.70 -22.71
N GLU A 257 0.75 28.23 -23.92
CA GLU A 257 -0.18 29.16 -24.56
C GLU A 257 -1.47 28.46 -24.99
N THR A 258 -1.37 27.34 -25.71
CA THR A 258 -2.51 26.53 -26.16
C THR A 258 -3.33 26.02 -24.98
N THR A 259 -2.68 25.59 -23.88
CA THR A 259 -3.36 25.17 -22.65
C THR A 259 -4.15 26.31 -22.01
N ALA A 260 -3.58 27.51 -21.92
CA ALA A 260 -4.26 28.67 -21.34
C ALA A 260 -5.47 29.11 -22.19
N GLN A 261 -5.34 29.08 -23.52
CA GLN A 261 -6.43 29.38 -24.45
C GLN A 261 -7.56 28.34 -24.33
N LEU A 262 -7.23 27.06 -24.16
CA LEU A 262 -8.20 25.97 -23.98
C LEU A 262 -8.99 26.14 -22.68
N GLU A 263 -8.31 26.34 -21.55
CA GLU A 263 -8.96 26.61 -20.26
C GLU A 263 -9.88 27.84 -20.33
N HIS A 264 -9.43 28.88 -21.04
CA HIS A 264 -10.19 30.09 -21.24
C HIS A 264 -11.47 29.85 -22.06
N ALA A 265 -11.38 29.09 -23.16
CA ALA A 265 -12.53 28.70 -23.97
C ALA A 265 -13.55 27.88 -23.16
N ILE A 266 -13.08 26.90 -22.38
CA ILE A 266 -13.91 26.09 -21.48
C ILE A 266 -14.62 26.97 -20.44
N SER A 267 -13.90 27.92 -19.83
CA SER A 267 -14.48 28.83 -18.83
C SER A 267 -15.57 29.76 -19.38
N ARG A 268 -15.56 29.98 -20.71
CA ARG A 268 -16.55 30.79 -21.44
C ARG A 268 -17.62 29.97 -22.14
N TYR A 269 -17.62 28.65 -21.95
CA TYR A 269 -18.52 27.72 -22.63
C TYR A 269 -18.42 27.78 -24.16
N ASP A 270 -17.26 28.20 -24.69
CA ASP A 270 -16.98 28.23 -26.13
C ASP A 270 -16.44 26.86 -26.56
N TYR A 271 -17.34 25.88 -26.63
CA TYR A 271 -16.99 24.48 -26.90
C TYR A 271 -16.43 24.27 -28.31
N ALA A 272 -16.87 25.07 -29.29
CA ALA A 272 -16.35 25.02 -30.66
C ALA A 272 -14.87 25.45 -30.69
N LYS A 273 -14.52 26.55 -30.00
CA LYS A 273 -13.13 26.98 -29.89
C LYS A 273 -12.29 26.01 -29.05
N ALA A 274 -12.87 25.43 -28.01
CA ALA A 274 -12.20 24.43 -27.18
C ALA A 274 -11.87 23.15 -27.97
N GLU A 275 -12.77 22.65 -28.82
CA GLU A 275 -12.51 21.46 -29.67
C GLU A 275 -11.42 21.74 -30.72
N GLU A 276 -11.38 22.94 -31.31
CA GLU A 276 -10.33 23.36 -32.25
C GLU A 276 -8.94 23.40 -31.58
N LEU A 277 -8.86 24.02 -30.39
CA LEU A 277 -7.62 24.12 -29.61
C LEU A 277 -7.14 22.74 -29.13
N LEU A 278 -8.08 21.89 -28.71
CA LEU A 278 -7.79 20.51 -28.30
C LEU A 278 -7.28 19.67 -29.48
N GLY A 279 -7.88 19.81 -30.66
CA GLY A 279 -7.42 19.15 -31.88
C GLY A 279 -6.01 19.58 -32.30
N THR A 280 -5.72 20.88 -32.21
CA THR A 280 -4.38 21.43 -32.45
C THR A 280 -3.37 20.84 -31.47
N LEU A 281 -3.72 20.81 -30.18
CA LEU A 281 -2.87 20.29 -29.13
C LEU A 281 -2.59 18.78 -29.28
N MET A 282 -3.60 17.97 -29.61
CA MET A 282 -3.40 16.54 -29.91
C MET A 282 -2.51 16.31 -31.14
N SER A 283 -2.64 17.15 -32.17
CA SER A 283 -1.82 17.08 -33.38
C SER A 283 -0.37 17.43 -33.09
N THR A 284 -0.11 18.54 -32.38
CA THR A 284 1.25 18.96 -32.01
C THR A 284 1.96 17.93 -31.14
N LEU A 285 1.23 17.27 -30.24
CA LEU A 285 1.78 16.24 -29.36
C LEU A 285 1.93 14.87 -30.05
N GLY A 286 1.46 14.71 -31.29
CA GLY A 286 1.44 13.43 -32.00
C GLY A 286 0.63 12.37 -31.24
N LEU A 287 -0.48 12.78 -30.63
CA LEU A 287 -1.38 11.96 -29.81
C LEU A 287 -2.65 11.53 -30.56
N THR A 288 -2.71 11.77 -31.87
CA THR A 288 -3.75 11.19 -32.72
C THR A 288 -3.56 9.67 -32.78
N ARG A 289 -4.13 8.92 -31.81
CA ARG A 289 -4.32 7.48 -31.97
C ARG A 289 -5.04 7.27 -33.31
N PHE A 290 -4.48 6.38 -34.12
CA PHE A 290 -5.01 5.93 -35.41
C PHE A 290 -6.54 5.94 -35.44
N ARG A 291 -7.13 7.04 -35.93
CA ARG A 291 -8.42 6.97 -36.61
C ARG A 291 -8.08 6.40 -37.97
N ASP A 292 -8.15 5.08 -38.06
CA ASP A 292 -8.65 4.35 -39.22
C ASP A 292 -8.53 2.85 -38.92
N THR A 293 -9.64 2.27 -38.48
CA THR A 293 -10.00 0.91 -38.89
C THR A 293 -11.46 0.96 -39.36
N PRO A 294 -11.76 0.26 -40.47
CA PRO A 294 -12.89 0.53 -41.37
C PRO A 294 -14.28 0.34 -40.76
#